data_AF-A0A2H9QVW3-F1
#
_entry.id   AF-A0A2H9QVW3-F1
#
_cell.length_a   1.000
_cell.length_b   1.000
_cell.length_c   1.000
_cell.angle_alpha   90.00
_cell.angle_beta   90.00
_cell.angle_gamma   90.00
#
_symmetry.space_group_name_H-M   'P 1'
#
loop_
_entity.id
_entity.type
_entity.pdbx_description
1 polymer ?
#
loop_
_entity_poly.entity_id
_entity_poly.type
_entity_poly.pdbx_seq_one_letter_code
_entity_poly.pdbx_strand_id
1 'polypeptide(L)'
;LNDIEPNEVDFLWNTAKEGVVIWGKPNLAMLKLKDVLEPKMLITYSMNNLGRKEKVRVHRALHGYKSRTTINGKLYLTKKEGIVKKEEKLGLNTIIVSAEKADAITNILEKFGVKYSIRKVWE
;
A
#
# COMPACT_ATOMS: atom_id res chain seq x y z
N LEU A 1 15.75 -17.08 13.56
CA LEU A 1 15.15 -15.81 13.10
C LEU A 1 15.85 -14.57 13.67
N ASN A 2 16.92 -14.70 14.47
CA ASN A 2 17.56 -13.57 15.16
C ASN A 2 18.88 -13.08 14.53
N ASP A 3 19.33 -13.66 13.42
CA ASP A 3 20.63 -13.33 12.82
C ASP A 3 20.47 -12.84 11.37
N ILE A 4 19.59 -11.86 11.14
CA ILE A 4 19.53 -11.18 9.84
C ILE A 4 20.09 -9.77 10.05
N GLU A 5 21.24 -9.50 9.44
CA GLU A 5 21.82 -8.16 9.50
C GLU A 5 20.90 -7.14 8.80
N PRO A 6 20.85 -5.87 9.24
CA PRO A 6 19.96 -4.86 8.65
C PRO A 6 20.09 -4.75 7.12
N ASN A 7 21.32 -4.91 6.60
CA ASN A 7 21.62 -4.87 5.18
C ASN A 7 21.00 -6.06 4.41
N GLU A 8 20.87 -7.22 5.05
CA GLU A 8 20.20 -8.38 4.45
C GLU A 8 18.69 -8.17 4.36
N VAL A 9 18.06 -7.45 5.32
CA VAL A 9 16.63 -7.12 5.25
C VAL A 9 16.32 -6.23 4.06
N ASP A 10 17.17 -5.24 3.79
CA ASP A 10 17.01 -4.35 2.62
C ASP A 10 17.29 -5.07 1.30
N PHE A 11 18.29 -5.97 1.29
CA PHE A 11 18.55 -6.83 0.13
C PHE A 11 17.39 -7.79 -0.17
N LEU A 12 16.86 -8.46 0.87
CA LEU A 12 15.70 -9.35 0.75
C LEU A 12 14.46 -8.57 0.29
N TRP A 13 14.27 -7.36 0.81
CA TRP A 13 13.20 -6.47 0.41
C TRP A 13 13.25 -6.13 -1.07
N ASN A 14 14.41 -5.68 -1.56
CA ASN A 14 14.60 -5.32 -2.97
C ASN A 14 14.46 -6.55 -3.88
N THR A 15 15.03 -7.69 -3.47
CA THR A 15 14.93 -8.94 -4.21
C THR A 15 13.49 -9.44 -4.30
N ALA A 16 12.70 -9.33 -3.22
CA ALA A 16 11.30 -9.75 -3.20
C ALA A 16 10.38 -8.75 -3.93
N LYS A 17 10.66 -7.45 -3.85
CA LYS A 17 9.92 -6.39 -4.55
C LYS A 17 10.16 -6.39 -6.05
N GLU A 18 11.41 -6.58 -6.49
CA GLU A 18 11.82 -6.38 -7.89
C GLU A 18 12.12 -7.70 -8.62
N GLY A 19 12.39 -8.79 -7.90
CA GLY A 19 12.58 -10.12 -8.47
C GLY A 19 13.91 -10.38 -9.18
N VAL A 20 14.86 -9.43 -9.18
CA VAL A 20 16.12 -9.55 -9.95
C VAL A 20 17.33 -9.69 -9.02
N VAL A 21 17.95 -10.87 -9.01
CA VAL A 21 19.28 -11.10 -8.41
C VAL A 21 20.30 -11.08 -9.53
N ILE A 22 21.08 -9.99 -9.64
CA ILE A 22 22.07 -9.80 -10.72
C ILE A 22 23.35 -10.61 -10.47
N TRP A 23 23.74 -10.82 -9.20
CA TRP A 23 24.88 -11.66 -8.83
C TRP A 23 24.79 -12.14 -7.38
N GLY A 24 25.00 -13.44 -7.15
CA GLY A 24 24.97 -14.07 -5.81
C GLY A 24 24.68 -15.57 -5.92
N LYS A 25 25.14 -16.38 -4.95
CA LYS A 25 24.68 -17.78 -4.83
C LYS A 25 23.35 -17.74 -4.07
N PRO A 26 22.19 -17.88 -4.74
CA PRO A 26 20.93 -17.91 -4.01
C PRO A 26 20.95 -19.13 -3.08
N ASN A 27 20.83 -18.88 -1.78
CA ASN A 27 20.65 -19.97 -0.84
C ASN A 27 19.34 -20.67 -1.22
N LEU A 28 19.36 -21.99 -1.45
CA LEU A 28 18.19 -22.76 -1.91
C LEU A 28 16.99 -22.64 -0.96
N ALA A 29 17.24 -22.33 0.32
CA ALA A 29 16.20 -21.99 1.29
C ALA A 29 15.42 -20.71 0.91
N MET A 30 16.10 -19.71 0.32
CA MET A 30 15.47 -18.45 -0.11
C MET A 30 14.55 -18.61 -1.32
N LEU A 31 14.89 -19.51 -2.26
CA LEU A 31 14.03 -19.79 -3.40
C LEU A 31 12.70 -20.42 -2.96
N LYS A 32 12.72 -21.24 -1.90
CA LYS A 32 11.50 -21.80 -1.29
C LYS A 32 10.69 -20.78 -0.48
N LEU A 33 11.34 -19.77 0.11
CA LEU A 33 10.68 -18.70 0.87
C LEU A 33 9.91 -17.73 -0.03
N LYS A 34 10.31 -17.57 -1.30
CA LYS A 34 9.63 -16.72 -2.28
C LYS A 34 8.16 -17.15 -2.51
N ASP A 35 7.89 -18.45 -2.42
CA ASP A 35 6.53 -19.00 -2.58
C ASP A 35 5.68 -18.86 -1.30
N VAL A 36 6.27 -18.43 -0.18
CA VAL A 36 5.63 -18.41 1.15
C VAL A 36 5.52 -17.00 1.74
N LEU A 37 6.45 -16.09 1.41
CA LEU A 37 6.51 -14.73 1.99
C LEU A 37 6.26 -13.67 0.92
N GLU A 38 5.13 -12.97 1.03
CA GLU A 38 4.87 -11.80 0.21
C GLU A 38 5.35 -10.54 0.93
N PRO A 39 6.25 -9.73 0.32
CA PRO A 39 6.70 -8.50 0.94
C PRO A 39 5.53 -7.50 1.03
N LYS A 40 5.12 -7.17 2.25
CA LYS A 40 4.05 -6.21 2.51
C LYS A 40 4.57 -4.96 3.19
N MET A 41 3.88 -3.84 2.97
CA MET A 41 4.09 -2.60 3.67
C MET A 41 2.88 -2.29 4.54
N LEU A 42 3.13 -2.08 5.83
CA LEU A 42 2.19 -1.48 6.76
C LEU A 42 2.32 0.04 6.65
N ILE A 43 1.28 0.70 6.17
CA ILE A 43 1.23 2.15 6.04
C ILE A 43 0.22 2.69 7.04
N THR A 44 0.69 3.59 7.91
CA THR A 44 -0.17 4.34 8.83
C THR A 44 -0.10 5.81 8.49
N TYR A 45 -1.24 6.47 8.36
CA TYR A 45 -1.30 7.88 7.97
C TYR A 45 -2.17 8.71 8.91
N SER A 46 -1.92 10.01 8.94
CA SER A 46 -2.69 10.96 9.74
C SER A 46 -3.22 12.08 8.86
N MET A 47 -4.54 12.22 8.85
CA MET A 47 -5.21 13.31 8.14
C MET A 47 -5.47 14.52 9.05
N ASN A 48 -4.85 14.61 10.24
CA ASN A 48 -5.17 15.65 11.23
C ASN A 48 -4.88 17.08 10.73
N ASN A 49 -3.91 17.23 9.83
CA ASN A 49 -3.55 18.49 9.20
C ASN A 49 -4.45 18.90 8.03
N LEU A 50 -5.43 18.07 7.64
CA LEU A 50 -6.29 18.31 6.49
C LEU A 50 -7.68 18.81 6.88
N GLY A 51 -8.21 19.72 6.07
CA GLY A 51 -9.60 20.14 6.15
C GLY A 51 -10.57 19.03 5.72
N ARG A 52 -11.86 19.19 6.06
CA ARG A 52 -12.90 18.18 5.76
C ARG A 52 -12.98 17.82 4.28
N LYS A 53 -12.83 18.80 3.38
CA LYS A 53 -12.89 18.60 1.93
C LYS A 53 -11.70 17.76 1.43
N GLU A 54 -10.51 17.99 1.98
CA GLU A 54 -9.29 17.27 1.62
C GLU A 54 -9.30 15.84 2.16
N LYS A 55 -9.76 15.64 3.41
CA LYS A 55 -9.99 14.31 3.98
C LYS A 55 -10.86 13.43 3.07
N VAL A 56 -11.95 13.99 2.56
CA VAL A 56 -12.82 13.28 1.62
C VAL A 56 -12.10 12.98 0.30
N ARG A 57 -11.28 13.92 -0.23
CA ARG A 57 -10.50 13.69 -1.45
C ARG A 57 -9.49 12.55 -1.28
N VAL A 58 -8.74 12.54 -0.18
CA VAL A 58 -7.79 11.46 0.16
C VAL A 58 -8.51 10.13 0.27
N HIS A 59 -9.61 10.08 1.04
CA HIS A 59 -10.39 8.85 1.20
C HIS A 59 -10.89 8.31 -0.16
N ARG A 60 -11.40 9.19 -1.03
CA ARG A 60 -11.86 8.79 -2.37
C ARG A 60 -10.73 8.37 -3.30
N ALA A 61 -9.53 8.92 -3.14
CA ALA A 61 -8.36 8.53 -3.91
C ALA A 61 -7.88 7.12 -3.50
N LEU A 62 -7.85 6.84 -2.19
CA LEU A 62 -7.39 5.56 -1.66
C LEU A 62 -8.42 4.45 -1.83
N HIS A 63 -9.68 4.69 -1.44
CA HIS A 63 -10.72 3.65 -1.36
C HIS A 63 -11.77 3.72 -2.47
N GLY A 64 -11.67 4.71 -3.36
CA GLY A 64 -12.65 4.93 -4.41
C GLY A 64 -13.95 5.54 -3.87
N TYR A 65 -14.96 5.60 -4.74
CA TYR A 65 -16.30 6.05 -4.36
C TYR A 65 -17.37 5.56 -5.33
N LYS A 66 -18.61 5.56 -4.84
CA LYS A 66 -19.82 5.44 -5.64
C LYS A 66 -20.66 6.69 -5.43
N SER A 67 -21.14 7.31 -6.50
CA SER A 67 -22.04 8.45 -6.45
C SER A 67 -23.27 8.17 -7.30
N ARG A 68 -24.42 8.61 -6.82
CA ARG A 68 -25.71 8.60 -7.53
C ARG A 68 -26.10 10.04 -7.77
N THR A 69 -26.29 10.42 -9.03
CA THR A 69 -26.74 11.75 -9.42
C THR A 69 -27.95 11.61 -10.32
N THR A 70 -29.02 12.32 -10.01
CA THR A 70 -30.20 12.39 -10.89
C THR A 70 -30.08 13.61 -11.79
N ILE A 71 -30.05 13.41 -13.10
CA ILE A 71 -30.03 14.49 -14.09
C ILE A 71 -31.25 14.30 -15.00
N ASN A 72 -32.12 15.31 -15.07
CA ASN A 72 -33.36 15.28 -15.86
C ASN A 72 -34.23 14.03 -15.59
N GLY A 73 -34.38 13.66 -14.32
CA GLY A 73 -35.17 12.49 -13.91
C GLY A 73 -34.51 11.13 -14.15
N LYS A 74 -33.34 11.07 -14.79
CA LYS A 74 -32.57 9.84 -14.99
C LYS A 74 -31.50 9.68 -13.92
N LEU A 75 -31.40 8.49 -13.32
CA LEU A 75 -30.41 8.15 -12.32
C LEU A 75 -29.09 7.74 -13.00
N TYR A 76 -28.02 8.47 -12.71
CA TYR A 76 -26.65 8.17 -13.15
C TYR A 76 -25.82 7.66 -11.96
N LEU A 77 -25.11 6.55 -12.19
CA LEU A 77 -24.25 5.92 -11.20
C LEU A 77 -22.78 6.04 -11.64
N THR A 78 -22.00 6.80 -10.89
CA THR A 78 -20.55 6.92 -11.11
C THR A 78 -19.83 6.07 -10.07
N LYS A 79 -19.04 5.09 -10.51
CA LYS A 79 -18.15 4.29 -9.66
C LYS A 79 -16.72 4.58 -10.06
N LYS A 80 -15.88 4.90 -9.09
CA LYS A 80 -14.42 4.88 -9.24
C LYS A 80 -13.86 3.88 -8.22
N GLU A 81 -13.08 2.93 -8.68
CA GLU A 81 -12.39 2.00 -7.79
C GLU A 81 -11.19 2.68 -7.14
N GLY A 82 -10.95 2.32 -5.87
CA GLY A 82 -9.78 2.75 -5.12
C GLY A 82 -8.61 1.80 -5.32
N ILE A 83 -7.43 2.26 -4.93
CA ILE A 83 -6.21 1.46 -4.92
C ILE A 83 -6.23 0.45 -3.77
N VAL A 84 -6.77 0.86 -2.62
CA VAL A 84 -6.84 0.05 -1.40
C VAL A 84 -8.14 -0.72 -1.38
N LYS A 85 -8.02 -2.05 -1.34
CA LYS A 85 -9.14 -2.98 -1.19
C LYS A 85 -9.59 -3.08 0.26
N LYS A 86 -10.74 -3.72 0.51
CA LYS A 86 -11.31 -3.80 1.86
C LYS A 86 -10.46 -4.68 2.78
N GLU A 87 -9.87 -5.74 2.22
CA GLU A 87 -9.07 -6.75 2.93
C GLU A 87 -7.69 -6.18 3.35
N GLU A 88 -7.23 -5.16 2.64
CA GLU A 88 -5.96 -4.45 2.90
C GLU A 88 -6.10 -3.41 4.03
N LYS A 89 -7.31 -3.17 4.53
CA LYS A 89 -7.58 -2.19 5.60
C LYS A 89 -7.55 -2.87 6.97
N LEU A 90 -6.57 -2.48 7.79
CA LEU A 90 -6.44 -2.97 9.17
C LEU A 90 -7.13 -2.06 10.20
N GLY A 91 -7.31 -0.78 9.88
CA GLY A 91 -7.90 0.20 10.79
C GLY A 91 -8.32 1.49 10.09
N LEU A 92 -8.68 2.51 10.86
CA LEU A 92 -9.23 3.76 10.30
C LEU A 92 -8.26 4.42 9.31
N ASN A 93 -6.97 4.50 9.67
CA ASN A 93 -5.90 5.06 8.85
C ASN A 93 -4.68 4.13 8.74
N THR A 94 -4.92 2.82 8.83
CA THR A 94 -3.88 1.80 8.83
C THR A 94 -4.22 0.77 7.78
N ILE A 95 -3.29 0.52 6.87
CA ILE A 95 -3.45 -0.41 5.76
C ILE A 95 -2.21 -1.28 5.62
N ILE A 96 -2.39 -2.52 5.18
CA ILE A 96 -1.33 -3.44 4.80
C ILE A 96 -1.52 -3.80 3.33
N VAL A 97 -0.48 -3.56 2.53
CA VAL A 97 -0.52 -3.72 1.07
C VAL A 97 0.74 -4.40 0.58
N SER A 98 0.70 -5.00 -0.60
CA SER A 98 1.92 -5.50 -1.25
C SER A 98 2.90 -4.36 -1.49
N ALA A 99 4.20 -4.68 -1.47
CA ALA A 99 5.27 -3.72 -1.73
C ALA A 99 5.11 -2.97 -3.08
N GLU A 100 4.56 -3.64 -4.10
CA GLU A 100 4.28 -3.05 -5.42
C GLU A 100 3.23 -1.92 -5.36
N LYS A 101 2.20 -2.06 -4.52
CA LYS A 101 1.14 -1.06 -4.37
C LYS A 101 1.54 0.10 -3.46
N ALA A 102 2.54 -0.11 -2.61
CA ALA A 102 2.91 0.85 -1.60
C ALA A 102 3.31 2.20 -2.21
N ASP A 103 4.11 2.19 -3.29
CA ASP A 103 4.56 3.40 -3.97
C ASP A 103 3.38 4.22 -4.54
N ALA A 104 2.37 3.55 -5.10
CA ALA A 104 1.18 4.23 -5.60
C ALA A 104 0.38 4.93 -4.49
N ILE A 105 0.36 4.32 -3.30
CA ILE A 105 -0.34 4.87 -2.14
C ILE A 105 0.45 6.02 -1.52
N THR A 106 1.76 5.88 -1.34
CA THR A 106 2.61 6.95 -0.79
C THR A 106 2.57 8.17 -1.69
N ASN A 107 2.63 8.00 -3.02
CA ASN A 107 2.49 9.09 -3.98
C ASN A 107 1.16 9.86 -3.82
N ILE A 108 0.05 9.16 -3.51
CA ILE A 108 -1.22 9.82 -3.21
C ILE A 108 -1.12 10.62 -1.91
N LEU A 109 -0.58 10.01 -0.85
CA LEU A 109 -0.47 10.65 0.46
C LEU A 109 0.41 11.91 0.39
N GLU A 110 1.56 11.83 -0.28
CA GLU A 110 2.47 12.94 -0.55
C GLU A 110 1.79 14.06 -1.35
N LYS A 111 1.08 13.70 -2.43
CA LYS A 111 0.34 14.67 -3.26
C LYS A 111 -0.68 15.49 -2.46
N PHE A 112 -1.27 14.89 -1.43
CA PHE A 112 -2.22 15.57 -0.55
C PHE A 112 -1.58 16.14 0.72
N GLY A 113 -0.25 16.07 0.89
CA GLY A 113 0.45 16.56 2.06
C GLY A 113 0.08 15.81 3.35
N VAL A 114 -0.32 14.54 3.23
CA VAL A 114 -0.68 13.69 4.37
C VAL A 114 0.59 13.17 5.04
N LYS A 115 0.67 13.28 6.36
CA LYS A 115 1.77 12.65 7.13
C LYS A 115 1.53 11.15 7.23
N TYR A 116 2.55 10.34 6.95
CA TYR A 116 2.47 8.88 7.08
C TYR A 116 3.78 8.28 7.57
N SER A 117 3.69 7.04 8.03
CA SER A 117 4.82 6.17 8.37
C SER A 117 4.65 4.82 7.65
N ILE A 118 5.77 4.21 7.31
CA ILE A 118 5.84 2.92 6.64
C ILE A 118 6.64 1.98 7.52
N ARG A 119 6.17 0.74 7.66
CA ARG A 119 6.93 -0.37 8.21
C ARG A 119 6.90 -1.54 7.23
N LYS A 120 8.07 -2.11 6.96
CA LYS A 120 8.20 -3.36 6.20
C LYS A 120 7.66 -4.50 7.08
N VAL A 121 6.77 -5.29 6.52
CA VAL A 121 6.17 -6.47 7.19
C VAL A 121 6.30 -7.66 6.25
N TRP A 122 6.67 -8.80 6.82
CA TRP A 122 6.71 -10.07 6.13
C TRP A 122 5.53 -10.89 6.67
N GLU A 123 4.63 -11.32 5.80
CA GLU A 123 3.48 -12.17 6.14
C GLU A 123 3.42 -13.36 5.18
#